data_AF-A0A953L496-F1
#
_entry.id   AF-A0A953L496-F1
#
_cell.length_a   1.000
_cell.length_b   1.000
_cell.length_c   1.000
_cell.angle_alpha   90.00
_cell.angle_beta   90.00
_cell.angle_gamma   90.00
#
_symmetry.space_group_name_H-M   'P 1'
#
loop_
_entity.id
_entity.type
_entity.pdbx_description
1 polymer ?
#
loop_
_entity_poly.entity_id
_entity_poly.type
_entity_poly.pdbx_seq_one_letter_code
_entity_poly.pdbx_strand_id
1 'polypeptide(L)'
;MSPATRIAIAAGGVSAAVACCTVIVWSFSAEAGTSLALIALPLIAMPIVVAATAWTSAHRAIAASLEPAIESLERIAQNDLTLPAAPFADSETAGLGAAIERCRSGLDGRQRAGKVHAAVARLMGAAIGSLADGDLSRRVTLDLPEPYRAFRDDFNATMERLEAAFATLTTSSKHLVAHQQEIDAAASRLGQRAQKLAERIDIELLAIENCNDREEMMQRVRHFMGGIAIAARRNMEAAERFSEIGRLVQEEATALAQLGSGNPTFDEAGNEPGDTTARLPAATAPVRIHSAA
;
A
#
# COMPACT_ATOMS: atom_id res chain seq x y z
N MET A 1 52.72 1.42 15.09
CA MET A 1 53.43 0.12 15.18
C MET A 1 52.36 -0.96 15.21
N SER A 2 52.40 -1.92 14.29
CA SER A 2 51.38 -2.99 14.28
C SER A 2 51.45 -3.79 15.59
N PRO A 3 50.33 -4.37 16.06
CA PRO A 3 50.34 -5.28 17.19
C PRO A 3 51.35 -6.42 16.98
N ALA A 4 51.48 -6.95 15.76
CA ALA A 4 52.51 -7.91 15.39
C ALA A 4 53.93 -7.38 15.63
N THR A 5 54.20 -6.10 15.33
CA THR A 5 55.51 -5.46 15.62
C THR A 5 55.75 -5.37 17.13
N ARG A 6 54.72 -5.02 17.92
CA ARG A 6 54.84 -4.95 19.39
C ARG A 6 55.06 -6.33 20.02
N ILE A 7 54.41 -7.37 19.48
CA ILE A 7 54.55 -8.76 19.94
C ILE A 7 55.91 -9.32 19.53
N ALA A 8 56.39 -9.02 18.32
CA ALA A 8 57.73 -9.38 17.88
C ALA A 8 58.82 -8.73 18.74
N ILE A 9 58.63 -7.46 19.14
CA ILE A 9 59.55 -6.75 20.04
C ILE A 9 59.49 -7.32 21.47
N ALA A 10 58.29 -7.63 21.99
CA ALA A 10 58.13 -8.24 23.30
C ALA A 10 58.71 -9.67 23.36
N ALA A 11 58.43 -10.50 22.36
CA ALA A 11 58.98 -11.84 22.23
C ALA A 11 60.50 -11.83 22.00
N GLY A 12 61.00 -10.88 21.20
CA GLY A 12 62.43 -10.65 20.99
C GLY A 12 63.14 -10.20 22.27
N GLY A 13 62.53 -9.31 23.06
CA GLY A 13 63.06 -8.84 24.34
C GLY A 13 63.15 -9.96 25.38
N VAL A 14 62.12 -10.81 25.47
CA VAL A 14 62.12 -11.96 26.40
C VAL A 14 63.14 -13.02 25.95
N SER A 15 63.25 -13.30 24.64
CA SER A 15 64.26 -14.23 24.12
C SER A 15 65.69 -13.73 24.38
N ALA A 16 65.94 -12.42 24.17
CA ALA A 16 67.24 -11.80 24.43
C ALA A 16 67.61 -11.79 25.91
N ALA A 17 66.66 -11.52 26.81
CA ALA A 17 66.88 -11.55 28.25
C ALA A 17 67.20 -12.97 28.74
N VAL A 18 66.49 -13.99 28.23
CA VAL A 18 66.75 -15.40 28.56
C VAL A 18 68.11 -15.84 28.05
N ALA A 19 68.48 -15.49 26.81
CA ALA A 19 69.80 -15.77 26.26
C ALA A 19 70.92 -15.11 27.10
N CYS A 20 70.73 -13.86 27.51
CA CYS A 20 71.68 -13.13 28.35
C CYS A 20 71.87 -13.81 29.72
N CYS A 21 70.78 -14.20 30.39
CA CYS A 21 70.84 -14.94 31.65
C CYS A 21 71.56 -16.29 31.50
N THR A 22 71.38 -17.01 30.37
CA THR A 22 72.10 -18.27 30.14
C THR A 22 73.60 -18.08 29.94
N VAL A 23 74.04 -17.02 29.25
CA VAL A 23 75.46 -16.70 29.10
C VAL A 23 76.08 -16.38 30.46
N ILE A 24 75.35 -15.64 31.32
CA ILE A 24 75.80 -15.32 32.67
C ILE A 24 75.92 -16.59 33.51
N VAL A 25 74.90 -17.46 33.52
CA VAL A 25 74.93 -18.73 34.27
C VAL A 25 76.03 -19.67 33.75
N TRP A 26 76.22 -19.75 32.43
CA TRP A 26 77.30 -20.53 31.82
C TRP A 26 78.68 -20.01 32.25
N SER A 27 78.86 -18.68 32.24
CA SER A 27 80.10 -18.02 32.67
C SER A 27 80.43 -18.25 34.14
N PHE A 28 79.41 -18.41 35.01
CA PHE A 28 79.62 -18.75 36.43
C PHE A 28 79.81 -20.26 36.65
N SER A 29 79.26 -21.12 35.80
CA SER A 29 79.37 -22.58 35.92
C SER A 29 80.67 -23.17 35.38
N ALA A 30 81.40 -22.43 34.53
CA ALA A 30 82.63 -22.90 33.90
C ALA A 30 83.79 -23.12 34.89
N GLU A 31 83.75 -22.52 36.09
CA GLU A 31 84.80 -22.63 37.11
C GLU A 31 84.52 -23.72 38.17
N ALA A 32 83.31 -24.27 38.23
CA ALA A 32 82.91 -25.28 39.22
C ALA A 32 82.53 -26.60 38.52
N GLY A 33 83.07 -27.73 38.98
CA GLY A 33 82.80 -29.07 38.44
C GLY A 33 81.35 -29.55 38.60
N THR A 34 80.40 -28.89 37.94
CA THR A 34 78.97 -29.19 38.00
C THR A 34 78.56 -30.23 36.96
N SER A 35 77.73 -31.20 37.38
CA SER A 35 77.28 -32.32 36.54
C SER A 35 76.55 -31.88 35.27
N LEU A 36 76.90 -32.48 34.13
CA LEU A 36 76.28 -32.30 32.80
C LEU A 36 74.74 -32.24 32.80
N ALA A 37 74.09 -32.94 33.74
CA ALA A 37 72.63 -32.97 33.90
C ALA A 37 72.02 -31.60 34.26
N LEU A 38 72.71 -30.77 35.04
CA LEU A 38 72.24 -29.43 35.42
C LEU A 38 72.30 -28.43 34.26
N ILE A 39 73.14 -28.68 33.25
CA ILE A 39 73.30 -27.83 32.06
C ILE A 39 72.38 -28.29 30.93
N ALA A 40 72.16 -29.60 30.78
CA ALA A 40 71.31 -30.15 29.72
C ALA A 40 69.81 -29.85 29.91
N LEU A 41 69.31 -29.86 31.16
CA LEU A 41 67.90 -29.59 31.48
C LEU A 41 67.44 -28.18 31.04
N PRO A 42 68.14 -27.06 31.38
CA PRO A 42 67.74 -25.73 30.93
C PRO A 42 67.89 -25.55 29.41
N LEU A 43 68.86 -26.21 28.78
CA LEU A 43 69.07 -26.16 27.34
C LEU A 43 67.89 -26.77 26.55
N ILE A 44 67.29 -27.84 27.08
CA ILE A 44 66.12 -28.51 26.46
C ILE A 44 64.81 -27.82 26.85
N ALA A 45 64.68 -27.30 28.08
CA ALA A 45 63.47 -26.63 28.53
C ALA A 45 63.24 -25.25 27.88
N MET A 46 64.31 -24.53 27.54
CA MET A 46 64.26 -23.18 26.98
C MET A 46 63.46 -23.07 25.65
N PRO A 47 63.70 -23.89 24.61
CA PRO A 47 62.92 -23.81 23.37
C PRO A 47 61.43 -24.08 23.61
N ILE A 48 61.09 -24.93 24.58
CA ILE A 48 59.69 -25.23 24.94
C ILE A 48 59.03 -24.00 25.60
N VAL A 49 59.73 -23.33 26.52
CA VAL A 49 59.22 -22.13 27.19
C VAL A 49 59.07 -20.96 26.21
N VAL A 50 60.05 -20.77 25.31
CA VAL A 50 59.97 -19.74 24.26
C VAL A 50 58.84 -20.05 23.29
N ALA A 51 58.66 -21.30 22.87
CA ALA A 51 57.54 -21.70 22.03
C ALA A 51 56.19 -21.51 22.72
N ALA A 52 56.06 -21.86 24.01
CA ALA A 52 54.83 -21.69 24.77
C ALA A 52 54.47 -20.21 24.99
N THR A 53 55.46 -19.36 25.28
CA THR A 53 55.26 -17.91 25.45
C THR A 53 54.95 -17.22 24.12
N ALA A 54 55.62 -17.60 23.03
CA ALA A 54 55.29 -17.13 21.68
C ALA A 54 53.89 -17.57 21.25
N TRP A 55 53.52 -18.83 21.52
CA TRP A 55 52.18 -19.36 21.22
C TRP A 55 51.08 -18.64 21.99
N THR A 56 51.23 -18.51 23.31
CA THR A 56 50.23 -17.88 24.17
C THR A 56 50.06 -16.39 23.87
N SER A 57 51.15 -15.69 23.55
CA SER A 57 51.09 -14.28 23.16
C SER A 57 50.44 -14.09 21.78
N ALA A 58 50.78 -14.91 20.79
CA ALA A 58 50.14 -14.89 19.48
C ALA A 58 48.64 -15.21 19.58
N HIS A 59 48.27 -16.22 20.36
CA HIS A 59 46.88 -16.60 20.57
C HIS A 59 46.06 -15.48 21.22
N ARG A 60 46.61 -14.86 22.29
CA ARG A 60 45.97 -13.71 22.95
C ARG A 60 45.82 -12.50 22.02
N ALA A 61 46.81 -12.25 21.16
CA ALA A 61 46.76 -11.13 20.23
C ALA A 61 45.71 -11.30 19.14
N ILE A 62 45.57 -12.52 18.60
CA ILE A 62 44.54 -12.85 17.60
C ILE A 62 43.15 -12.75 18.23
N ALA A 63 42.97 -13.26 19.46
CA ALA A 63 41.68 -13.16 20.16
C ALA A 63 41.28 -11.68 20.38
N ALA A 64 42.22 -10.85 20.84
CA ALA A 64 41.96 -9.44 21.08
C ALA A 64 41.67 -8.64 19.79
N SER A 65 42.22 -9.04 18.63
CA SER A 65 41.97 -8.34 17.36
C SER A 65 40.62 -8.70 16.72
N LEU A 66 40.08 -9.88 17.01
CA LEU A 66 38.77 -10.35 16.52
C LEU A 66 37.60 -9.90 17.38
N GLU A 67 37.83 -9.59 18.66
CA GLU A 67 36.79 -9.18 19.61
C GLU A 67 35.93 -8.00 19.11
N PRO A 68 36.49 -6.92 18.51
CA PRO A 68 35.68 -5.84 17.92
C PRO A 68 34.82 -6.29 16.73
N ALA A 69 35.29 -7.25 15.93
CA ALA A 69 34.53 -7.81 14.82
C ALA A 69 33.33 -8.61 15.33
N ILE A 70 33.55 -9.45 16.34
CA ILE A 70 32.49 -10.26 16.96
C ILE A 70 31.45 -9.32 17.60
N GLU A 71 31.89 -8.32 18.35
CA GLU A 71 30.99 -7.34 18.97
C GLU A 71 30.15 -6.59 17.94
N SER A 72 30.76 -6.18 16.82
CA SER A 72 30.01 -5.51 15.74
C SER A 72 28.99 -6.43 15.05
N LEU A 73 29.32 -7.71 14.85
CA LEU A 73 28.40 -8.69 14.28
C LEU A 73 27.26 -9.03 15.24
N GLU A 74 27.55 -9.13 16.54
CA GLU A 74 26.57 -9.34 17.60
C GLU A 74 25.59 -8.16 17.67
N ARG A 75 26.09 -6.92 17.59
CA ARG A 75 25.24 -5.71 17.52
C ARG A 75 24.36 -5.68 16.26
N ILE A 76 24.92 -6.06 15.11
CA ILE A 76 24.15 -6.20 13.86
C ILE A 76 23.07 -7.28 14.03
N ALA A 77 23.38 -8.41 14.68
CA ALA A 77 22.43 -9.48 14.96
C ALA A 77 21.31 -9.02 15.91
N GLN A 78 21.62 -8.13 16.86
CA GLN A 78 20.66 -7.47 17.75
C GLN A 78 19.92 -6.30 17.08
N ASN A 79 20.18 -6.05 15.79
CA ASN A 79 19.57 -4.98 14.99
C ASN A 79 19.92 -3.56 15.46
N ASP A 80 21.00 -3.39 16.24
CA ASP A 80 21.55 -2.09 16.60
C ASP A 80 22.52 -1.62 15.51
N LEU A 81 21.97 -0.88 14.55
CA LEU A 81 22.70 -0.34 13.40
C LEU A 81 23.11 1.13 13.60
N THR A 82 22.88 1.71 14.79
CA THR A 82 22.93 3.17 15.02
C THR A 82 24.31 3.70 15.39
N LEU A 83 25.15 2.86 16.00
CA LEU A 83 26.47 3.25 16.48
C LEU A 83 27.53 3.05 15.39
N PRO A 84 28.58 3.91 15.34
CA PRO A 84 29.71 3.71 14.45
C PRO A 84 30.37 2.36 14.71
N ALA A 85 30.71 1.61 13.66
CA ALA A 85 31.51 0.40 13.80
C ALA A 85 32.82 0.74 14.55
N ALA A 86 33.15 -0.06 15.57
CA ALA A 86 34.37 0.13 16.35
C ALA A 86 35.59 0.22 15.40
N PRO A 87 36.56 1.11 15.68
CA PRO A 87 37.66 1.35 14.75
C PRO A 87 38.55 0.12 14.66
N PHE A 88 38.47 -0.59 13.52
CA PHE A 88 39.48 -1.55 13.08
C PHE A 88 40.74 -0.75 12.72
N ALA A 89 41.56 -0.46 13.74
CA ALA A 89 42.68 0.48 13.64
C ALA A 89 43.92 -0.11 12.93
N ASP A 90 43.97 -1.43 12.75
CA ASP A 90 45.12 -2.15 12.20
C ASP A 90 44.94 -2.53 10.72
N SER A 91 46.01 -2.45 9.93
CA SER A 91 45.99 -2.75 8.50
C SER A 91 45.59 -4.19 8.15
N GLU A 92 45.80 -5.13 9.07
CA GLU A 92 45.47 -6.55 8.87
C GLU A 92 43.97 -6.84 8.99
N THR A 93 43.23 -6.09 9.83
CA THR A 93 41.78 -6.26 10.03
C THR A 93 40.95 -5.20 9.30
N ALA A 94 41.60 -4.22 8.66
CA ALA A 94 40.93 -3.18 7.87
C ALA A 94 39.98 -3.74 6.80
N GLY A 95 40.36 -4.83 6.12
CA GLY A 95 39.51 -5.48 5.13
C GLY A 95 38.23 -6.09 5.72
N LEU A 96 38.34 -6.70 6.90
CA LEU A 96 37.20 -7.24 7.65
C LEU A 96 36.27 -6.12 8.12
N GLY A 97 36.84 -5.03 8.66
CA GLY A 97 36.07 -3.86 9.07
C GLY A 97 35.29 -3.23 7.92
N ALA A 98 35.92 -3.07 6.76
CA ALA A 98 35.25 -2.56 5.56
C ALA A 98 34.11 -3.49 5.07
N ALA A 99 34.27 -4.81 5.20
CA ALA A 99 33.22 -5.77 4.84
C ALA A 99 32.02 -5.71 5.81
N ILE A 100 32.28 -5.61 7.12
CA ILE A 100 31.25 -5.47 8.15
C ILE A 100 30.48 -4.16 7.96
N GLU A 101 31.16 -3.05 7.68
CA GLU A 101 30.52 -1.76 7.44
C GLU A 101 29.64 -1.77 6.19
N ARG A 102 30.08 -2.44 5.12
CA ARG A 102 29.26 -2.66 3.92
C ARG A 102 28.02 -3.52 4.22
N CYS A 103 28.16 -4.52 5.08
CA CYS A 103 27.04 -5.35 5.53
C CYS A 103 26.04 -4.52 6.35
N ARG A 104 26.53 -3.78 7.35
CA ARG A 104 25.74 -2.91 8.24
C ARG A 104 24.94 -1.88 7.44
N SER A 105 25.59 -1.14 6.55
CA SER A 105 24.94 -0.14 5.70
C SER A 105 23.89 -0.75 4.76
N GLY A 106 24.18 -1.94 4.20
CA GLY A 106 23.21 -2.69 3.39
C GLY A 106 21.98 -3.15 4.19
N LEU A 107 22.16 -3.59 5.44
CA LEU A 107 21.07 -4.00 6.33
C LEU A 107 20.23 -2.81 6.80
N ASP A 108 20.84 -1.70 7.17
CA ASP A 108 20.14 -0.46 7.56
C ASP A 108 19.26 0.06 6.41
N GLY A 109 19.78 0.06 5.17
CA GLY A 109 19.00 0.42 3.98
C GLY A 109 17.77 -0.48 3.79
N ARG A 110 17.93 -1.80 3.91
CA ARG A 110 16.81 -2.76 3.81
C ARG A 110 15.80 -2.59 4.95
N GLN A 111 16.26 -2.37 6.17
CA GLN A 111 15.39 -2.19 7.33
C GLN A 111 14.56 -0.91 7.21
N ARG A 112 15.16 0.20 6.78
CA ARG A 112 14.44 1.46 6.52
C ARG A 112 13.40 1.29 5.43
N ALA A 113 13.76 0.65 4.32
CA ALA A 113 12.82 0.35 3.24
C ALA A 113 11.65 -0.53 3.73
N GLY A 114 11.94 -1.56 4.54
CA GLY A 114 10.92 -2.41 5.15
C GLY A 114 9.99 -1.67 6.11
N LYS A 115 10.52 -0.76 6.94
CA LYS A 115 9.72 0.09 7.84
C LYS A 115 8.79 1.02 7.07
N VAL A 116 9.30 1.66 6.01
CA VAL A 116 8.49 2.51 5.12
C VAL A 116 7.40 1.68 4.46
N HIS A 117 7.73 0.52 3.89
CA HIS A 117 6.76 -0.35 3.25
C HIS A 117 5.65 -0.80 4.23
N ALA A 118 6.02 -1.22 5.45
CA ALA A 118 5.06 -1.60 6.48
C ALA A 118 4.16 -0.43 6.92
N ALA A 119 4.70 0.79 7.00
CA ALA A 119 3.93 1.99 7.31
C ALA A 119 2.93 2.32 6.20
N VAL A 120 3.36 2.26 4.93
CA VAL A 120 2.50 2.45 3.76
C VAL A 120 1.41 1.38 3.73
N ALA A 121 1.74 0.10 3.89
CA ALA A 121 0.75 -0.97 3.90
C ALA A 121 -0.32 -0.80 4.99
N ARG A 122 0.07 -0.34 6.19
CA ARG A 122 -0.89 -0.02 7.26
C ARG A 122 -1.79 1.17 6.90
N LEU A 123 -1.21 2.21 6.31
CA LEU A 123 -1.97 3.37 5.83
C LEU A 123 -2.98 2.97 4.75
N MET A 124 -2.56 2.13 3.80
CA MET A 124 -3.43 1.57 2.76
C MET A 124 -4.56 0.75 3.38
N GLY A 125 -4.25 -0.13 4.33
CA GLY A 125 -5.26 -0.92 5.04
C GLY A 125 -6.29 -0.05 5.76
N ALA A 126 -5.85 1.03 6.42
CA ALA A 126 -6.76 1.97 7.07
C ALA A 126 -7.63 2.75 6.07
N ALA A 127 -7.05 3.16 4.93
CA ALA A 127 -7.76 3.89 3.88
C ALA A 127 -8.84 3.01 3.22
N ILE A 128 -8.50 1.76 2.87
CA ILE A 128 -9.44 0.78 2.32
C ILE A 128 -10.48 0.36 3.37
N GLY A 129 -10.09 0.24 4.65
CA GLY A 129 -11.02 0.00 5.74
C GLY A 129 -12.08 1.10 5.86
N SER A 130 -11.68 2.36 5.74
CA SER A 130 -12.62 3.50 5.74
C SER A 130 -13.60 3.43 4.56
N LEU A 131 -13.13 3.01 3.37
CA LEU A 131 -13.99 2.76 2.22
C LEU A 131 -14.98 1.61 2.46
N ALA A 132 -14.55 0.53 3.10
CA ALA A 132 -15.43 -0.60 3.47
C ALA A 132 -16.51 -0.19 4.48
N ASP A 133 -16.19 0.76 5.37
CA ASP A 133 -17.14 1.37 6.30
C ASP A 133 -18.08 2.40 5.62
N GLY A 134 -17.87 2.69 4.33
CA GLY A 134 -18.66 3.63 3.54
C GLY A 134 -18.24 5.09 3.65
N ASP A 135 -17.09 5.39 4.29
CA ASP A 135 -16.56 6.76 4.36
C ASP A 135 -15.84 7.14 3.06
N LEU A 136 -16.58 7.81 2.18
CA LEU A 136 -16.05 8.32 0.91
C LEU A 136 -15.25 9.61 1.03
N SER A 137 -15.24 10.25 2.21
CA SER A 137 -14.57 11.54 2.43
C SER A 137 -13.09 11.39 2.79
N ARG A 138 -12.66 10.17 3.13
CA ARG A 138 -11.28 9.87 3.51
C ARG A 138 -10.32 10.20 2.38
N ARG A 139 -9.23 10.92 2.69
CA ARG A 139 -8.13 11.21 1.76
C ARG A 139 -6.79 10.87 2.38
N VAL A 140 -5.86 10.44 1.55
CA VAL A 140 -4.46 10.25 1.95
C VAL A 140 -3.71 11.55 1.69
N THR A 141 -3.42 12.31 2.76
CA THR A 141 -2.74 13.62 2.70
C THR A 141 -1.25 13.53 2.98
N LEU A 142 -0.78 12.40 3.52
CA LEU A 142 0.63 12.19 3.81
C LEU A 142 1.44 12.20 2.51
N ASP A 143 2.58 12.90 2.52
CA ASP A 143 3.51 12.81 1.39
C ASP A 143 4.26 11.48 1.43
N LEU A 144 4.00 10.64 0.44
CA LEU A 144 4.62 9.33 0.33
C LEU A 144 5.89 9.41 -0.53
N PRO A 145 6.91 8.57 -0.24
CA PRO A 145 8.07 8.44 -1.10
C PRO A 145 7.67 8.11 -2.54
N GLU A 146 8.47 8.55 -3.51
CA GLU A 146 8.21 8.44 -4.96
C GLU A 146 7.49 7.15 -5.41
N PRO A 147 7.95 5.92 -5.08
CA PRO A 147 7.31 4.69 -5.57
C PRO A 147 5.87 4.49 -5.08
N TYR A 148 5.43 5.21 -4.05
CA TYR A 148 4.09 5.09 -3.47
C TYR A 148 3.21 6.32 -3.73
N ARG A 149 3.72 7.36 -4.41
CA ARG A 149 2.97 8.58 -4.71
C ARG A 149 1.79 8.30 -5.64
N ALA A 150 2.02 7.49 -6.68
CA ALA A 150 0.97 7.07 -7.61
C ALA A 150 -0.22 6.44 -6.88
N PHE A 151 0.04 5.57 -5.89
CA PHE A 151 -1.04 4.97 -5.10
C PHE A 151 -1.89 6.00 -4.35
N ARG A 152 -1.26 7.00 -3.71
CA ARG A 152 -1.99 8.07 -3.02
C ARG A 152 -2.91 8.79 -3.99
N ASP A 153 -2.37 9.15 -5.14
CA ASP A 153 -3.06 9.95 -6.14
C ASP A 153 -4.20 9.14 -6.77
N ASP A 154 -3.98 7.86 -7.11
CA ASP A 154 -4.98 6.93 -7.62
C ASP A 154 -6.10 6.67 -6.60
N PHE A 155 -5.75 6.47 -5.33
CA PHE A 155 -6.73 6.29 -4.25
C PHE A 155 -7.61 7.53 -4.14
N ASN A 156 -7.01 8.72 -4.00
CA ASN A 156 -7.76 9.97 -3.86
C ASN A 156 -8.65 10.26 -5.07
N ALA A 157 -8.14 10.03 -6.30
CA ALA A 157 -8.92 10.20 -7.53
C ALA A 157 -10.09 9.21 -7.62
N THR A 158 -9.89 7.96 -7.17
CA THR A 158 -10.96 6.96 -7.11
C THR A 158 -12.04 7.37 -6.11
N MET A 159 -11.65 7.85 -4.92
CA MET A 159 -12.58 8.34 -3.91
C MET A 159 -13.39 9.54 -4.40
N GLU A 160 -12.76 10.48 -5.12
CA GLU A 160 -13.44 11.62 -5.72
C GLU A 160 -14.48 11.20 -6.77
N ARG A 161 -14.14 10.25 -7.65
CA ARG A 161 -15.08 9.70 -8.63
C ARG A 161 -16.24 8.99 -7.97
N LEU A 162 -15.97 8.22 -6.91
CA LEU A 162 -17.00 7.49 -6.18
C LEU A 162 -17.95 8.46 -5.45
N GLU A 163 -17.41 9.49 -4.80
CA GLU A 163 -18.20 10.55 -4.17
C GLU A 163 -19.10 11.29 -5.17
N ALA A 164 -18.56 11.65 -6.34
CA ALA A 164 -19.34 12.28 -7.41
C ALA A 164 -20.46 11.37 -7.94
N ALA A 165 -20.19 10.07 -8.10
CA ALA A 165 -21.18 9.08 -8.52
C ALA A 165 -22.30 8.93 -7.48
N PHE A 166 -21.97 8.85 -6.19
CA PHE A 166 -22.96 8.77 -5.11
C PHE A 166 -23.78 10.06 -4.96
N ALA A 167 -23.17 11.22 -5.16
CA ALA A 167 -23.88 12.50 -5.17
C ALA A 167 -24.91 12.55 -6.32
N THR A 168 -24.54 12.06 -7.50
CA THR A 168 -25.43 11.93 -8.65
C THR A 168 -26.58 10.98 -8.34
N LEU A 169 -26.27 9.78 -7.83
CA LEU A 169 -27.28 8.78 -7.44
C LEU A 169 -28.28 9.31 -6.40
N THR A 170 -27.79 10.06 -5.41
CA THR A 170 -28.62 10.70 -4.38
C THR A 170 -29.54 11.75 -4.98
N THR A 171 -29.05 12.54 -5.94
CA THR A 171 -29.83 13.58 -6.62
C THR A 171 -30.92 12.97 -7.48
N SER A 172 -30.59 11.99 -8.32
CA SER A 172 -31.57 11.29 -9.15
C SER A 172 -32.59 10.51 -8.31
N SER A 173 -32.20 9.95 -7.17
CA SER A 173 -33.15 9.32 -6.24
C SER A 173 -34.19 10.32 -5.70
N LYS A 174 -33.77 11.56 -5.40
CA LYS A 174 -34.69 12.64 -4.99
C LYS A 174 -35.66 13.02 -6.11
N HIS A 175 -35.16 13.11 -7.34
CA HIS A 175 -35.99 13.41 -8.51
C HIS A 175 -37.03 12.31 -8.74
N LEU A 176 -36.64 11.04 -8.65
CA LEU A 176 -37.55 9.91 -8.82
C LEU A 176 -38.67 9.90 -7.76
N VAL A 177 -38.34 10.22 -6.50
CA VAL A 177 -39.36 10.38 -5.44
C VAL A 177 -40.30 11.55 -5.75
N ALA A 178 -39.77 12.69 -6.20
CA ALA A 178 -40.60 13.84 -6.58
C ALA A 178 -41.53 13.51 -7.76
N HIS A 179 -41.01 12.84 -8.80
CA HIS A 179 -41.80 12.42 -9.93
C HIS A 179 -42.85 11.36 -9.56
N GLN A 180 -42.55 10.45 -8.63
CA GLN A 180 -43.55 9.51 -8.12
C GLN A 180 -44.74 10.25 -7.49
N GLN A 181 -44.48 11.29 -6.69
CA GLN A 181 -45.53 12.13 -6.11
C GLN A 181 -46.34 12.88 -7.18
N GLU A 182 -45.67 13.37 -8.23
CA GLU A 182 -46.33 14.02 -9.37
C GLU A 182 -47.21 13.06 -10.16
N ILE A 183 -46.74 11.83 -10.40
CA ILE A 183 -47.50 10.75 -11.03
C ILE A 183 -48.75 10.44 -10.20
N ASP A 184 -48.61 10.20 -8.90
CA ASP A 184 -49.76 9.87 -8.05
C ASP A 184 -50.80 11.01 -8.05
N ALA A 185 -50.35 12.26 -7.96
CA ALA A 185 -51.21 13.43 -8.03
C ALA A 185 -51.87 13.63 -9.42
N ALA A 186 -51.16 13.32 -10.50
CA ALA A 186 -51.68 13.42 -11.86
C ALA A 186 -52.68 12.29 -12.17
N ALA A 187 -52.39 11.06 -11.75
CA ALA A 187 -53.27 9.90 -11.85
C ALA A 187 -54.58 10.13 -11.07
N SER A 188 -54.48 10.62 -9.83
CA SER A 188 -55.65 10.99 -9.02
C SER A 188 -56.53 12.05 -9.71
N ARG A 189 -55.90 13.11 -10.25
CA ARG A 189 -56.62 14.17 -11.00
C ARG A 189 -57.28 13.64 -12.26
N LEU A 190 -56.61 12.75 -13.01
CA LEU A 190 -57.16 12.13 -14.21
C LEU A 190 -58.36 11.25 -13.86
N GLY A 191 -58.24 10.43 -12.83
CA GLY A 191 -59.34 9.59 -12.30
C GLY A 191 -60.54 10.42 -11.87
N GLN A 192 -60.32 11.50 -11.11
CA GLN A 192 -61.40 12.39 -10.68
C GLN A 192 -62.10 13.07 -11.87
N ARG A 193 -61.36 13.48 -12.90
CA ARG A 193 -61.94 14.08 -14.11
C ARG A 193 -62.68 13.06 -14.97
N ALA A 194 -62.17 11.84 -15.09
CA ALA A 194 -62.86 10.74 -15.78
C ALA A 194 -64.17 10.40 -15.06
N GLN A 195 -64.15 10.34 -13.74
CA GLN A 195 -65.35 10.12 -12.92
C GLN A 195 -66.38 11.23 -13.10
N LYS A 196 -65.96 12.51 -13.02
CA LYS A 196 -66.86 13.66 -13.23
C LYS A 196 -67.45 13.67 -14.65
N LEU A 197 -66.70 13.21 -15.65
CA LEU A 197 -67.20 13.10 -17.01
C LEU A 197 -68.27 12.01 -17.10
N ALA A 198 -68.05 10.84 -16.50
CA ALA A 198 -69.03 9.76 -16.44
C ALA A 198 -70.32 10.20 -15.72
N GLU A 199 -70.19 10.83 -14.54
CA GLU A 199 -71.33 11.35 -13.79
C GLU A 199 -72.11 12.40 -14.59
N ARG A 200 -71.41 13.31 -15.28
CA ARG A 200 -72.05 14.28 -16.17
C ARG A 200 -72.77 13.60 -17.33
N ILE A 201 -72.24 12.51 -17.85
CA ILE A 201 -72.88 11.74 -18.91
C ILE A 201 -74.19 11.14 -18.41
N ASP A 202 -74.19 10.51 -17.22
CA ASP A 202 -75.36 9.89 -16.62
C ASP A 202 -76.47 10.91 -16.30
N ILE A 203 -76.12 12.05 -15.68
CA ILE A 203 -77.09 13.11 -15.34
C ILE A 203 -77.78 13.66 -16.60
N GLU A 204 -77.02 13.86 -17.68
CA GLU A 204 -77.55 14.43 -18.92
C GLU A 204 -78.35 13.41 -19.72
N LEU A 205 -77.99 12.11 -19.69
CA LEU A 205 -78.81 11.03 -20.24
C LEU A 205 -80.20 11.01 -19.59
N LEU A 206 -80.27 11.05 -18.25
CA LEU A 206 -81.53 11.14 -17.52
C LEU A 206 -82.31 12.42 -17.85
N ALA A 207 -81.62 13.55 -18.06
CA ALA A 207 -82.27 14.80 -18.45
C ALA A 207 -82.85 14.74 -19.88
N ILE A 208 -82.16 14.05 -20.81
CA ILE A 208 -82.63 13.81 -22.17
C ILE A 208 -83.83 12.86 -22.19
N GLU A 209 -83.82 11.81 -21.36
CA GLU A 209 -84.94 10.86 -21.23
C GLU A 209 -86.24 11.52 -20.75
N ASN A 210 -86.13 12.58 -19.94
CA ASN A 210 -87.28 13.32 -19.41
C ASN A 210 -87.74 14.49 -20.31
N CYS A 211 -87.10 14.71 -21.47
CA CYS A 211 -87.54 15.72 -22.44
C CYS A 211 -88.72 15.21 -23.27
N ASN A 212 -89.85 15.93 -23.22
CA ASN A 212 -91.07 15.57 -23.96
C ASN A 212 -91.14 16.19 -25.36
N ASP A 213 -90.32 17.21 -25.65
CA ASP A 213 -90.26 17.86 -26.96
C ASP A 213 -89.03 17.37 -27.75
N ARG A 214 -89.28 16.95 -29.00
CA ARG A 214 -88.26 16.44 -29.92
C ARG A 214 -87.25 17.51 -30.33
N GLU A 215 -87.69 18.74 -30.53
CA GLU A 215 -86.81 19.83 -30.95
C GLU A 215 -85.87 20.24 -29.81
N GLU A 216 -86.41 20.34 -28.59
CA GLU A 216 -85.65 20.59 -27.36
C GLU A 216 -84.66 19.44 -27.05
N MET A 217 -85.09 18.19 -27.17
CA MET A 217 -84.26 17.00 -26.98
C MET A 217 -83.05 17.02 -27.93
N MET A 218 -83.27 17.26 -29.22
CA MET A 218 -82.21 17.30 -30.22
C MET A 218 -81.23 18.46 -29.98
N GLN A 219 -81.72 19.61 -29.50
CA GLN A 219 -80.86 20.72 -29.11
C GLN A 219 -79.99 20.39 -27.90
N ARG A 220 -80.59 19.76 -26.86
CA ARG A 220 -79.88 19.34 -25.65
C ARG A 220 -78.83 18.28 -25.94
N VAL A 221 -79.15 17.26 -26.75
CA VAL A 221 -78.20 16.25 -27.23
C VAL A 221 -77.02 16.88 -27.97
N ARG A 222 -77.27 17.82 -28.91
CA ARG A 222 -76.19 18.51 -29.63
C ARG A 222 -75.26 19.28 -28.69
N HIS A 223 -75.84 20.03 -27.75
CA HIS A 223 -75.06 20.79 -26.77
C HIS A 223 -74.25 19.88 -25.83
N PHE A 224 -74.89 18.83 -25.31
CA PHE A 224 -74.30 17.82 -24.44
C PHE A 224 -73.16 17.06 -25.13
N MET A 225 -73.36 16.57 -26.35
CA MET A 225 -72.33 15.90 -27.14
C MET A 225 -71.14 16.83 -27.43
N GLY A 226 -71.40 18.11 -27.70
CA GLY A 226 -70.34 19.12 -27.82
C GLY A 226 -69.55 19.30 -26.52
N GLY A 227 -70.24 19.37 -25.38
CA GLY A 227 -69.64 19.49 -24.05
C GLY A 227 -68.81 18.26 -23.65
N ILE A 228 -69.34 17.05 -23.88
CA ILE A 228 -68.61 15.79 -23.67
C ILE A 228 -67.38 15.73 -24.56
N ALA A 229 -67.50 16.06 -25.85
CA ALA A 229 -66.37 16.00 -26.77
C ALA A 229 -65.22 16.89 -26.29
N ILE A 230 -65.53 18.10 -25.80
CA ILE A 230 -64.53 19.02 -25.22
C ILE A 230 -63.93 18.44 -23.92
N ALA A 231 -64.75 17.89 -23.02
CA ALA A 231 -64.28 17.32 -21.76
C ALA A 231 -63.45 16.04 -21.96
N ALA A 232 -63.88 15.17 -22.86
CA ALA A 232 -63.17 13.96 -23.27
C ALA A 232 -61.81 14.32 -23.89
N ARG A 233 -61.77 15.32 -24.79
CA ARG A 233 -60.52 15.82 -25.36
C ARG A 233 -59.57 16.35 -24.28
N ARG A 234 -60.04 17.14 -23.33
CA ARG A 234 -59.22 17.63 -22.20
C ARG A 234 -58.71 16.50 -21.30
N ASN A 235 -59.48 15.43 -21.13
CA ASN A 235 -59.03 14.25 -20.40
C ASN A 235 -57.98 13.46 -21.18
N MET A 236 -58.12 13.33 -22.50
CA MET A 236 -57.09 12.73 -23.36
C MET A 236 -55.79 13.53 -23.31
N GLU A 237 -55.86 14.87 -23.44
CA GLU A 237 -54.68 15.74 -23.32
C GLU A 237 -54.01 15.62 -21.94
N ALA A 238 -54.79 15.43 -20.87
CA ALA A 238 -54.24 15.18 -19.54
C ALA A 238 -53.60 13.78 -19.40
N ALA A 239 -54.18 12.76 -20.05
CA ALA A 239 -53.63 11.41 -20.09
C ALA A 239 -52.33 11.33 -20.90
N GLU A 240 -52.23 12.08 -21.99
CA GLU A 240 -51.02 12.20 -22.80
C GLU A 240 -49.85 12.79 -21.99
N ARG A 241 -50.10 13.92 -21.30
CA ARG A 241 -49.10 14.52 -20.39
C ARG A 241 -48.70 13.58 -19.25
N PHE A 242 -49.66 12.82 -18.72
CA PHE A 242 -49.38 11.81 -17.70
C PHE A 242 -48.45 10.71 -18.23
N SER A 243 -48.69 10.24 -19.46
CA SER A 243 -47.83 9.26 -20.12
C SER A 243 -46.41 9.81 -20.39
N GLU A 244 -46.29 11.10 -20.71
CA GLU A 244 -45.00 11.76 -20.90
C GLU A 244 -44.17 11.79 -19.61
N ILE A 245 -44.79 12.10 -18.47
CA ILE A 245 -44.13 12.03 -17.15
C ILE A 245 -43.66 10.60 -16.87
N GLY A 246 -44.51 9.60 -17.11
CA GLY A 246 -44.13 8.19 -16.94
C GLY A 246 -42.92 7.78 -17.79
N ARG A 247 -42.81 8.30 -19.02
CA ARG A 247 -41.65 8.06 -19.90
C ARG A 247 -40.36 8.67 -19.34
N LEU A 248 -40.41 9.90 -18.85
CA LEU A 248 -39.24 10.58 -18.27
C LEU A 248 -38.73 9.86 -17.02
N VAL A 249 -39.64 9.40 -16.15
CA VAL A 249 -39.28 8.62 -14.96
C VAL A 249 -38.64 7.29 -15.34
N GLN A 250 -39.17 6.62 -16.37
CA GLN A 250 -38.58 5.37 -16.86
C GLN A 250 -37.17 5.60 -17.41
N GLU A 251 -36.95 6.68 -18.15
CA GLU A 251 -35.65 7.08 -18.69
C GLU A 251 -34.63 7.32 -17.57
N GLU A 252 -34.99 8.11 -16.55
CA GLU A 252 -34.15 8.38 -15.39
C GLU A 252 -33.88 7.12 -14.55
N ALA A 253 -34.89 6.27 -14.34
CA ALA A 253 -34.73 4.99 -13.64
C ALA A 253 -33.77 4.04 -14.38
N THR A 254 -33.84 4.01 -15.72
CA THR A 254 -32.88 3.22 -16.52
C THR A 254 -31.46 3.78 -16.45
N ALA A 255 -31.29 5.10 -16.45
CA ALA A 255 -29.98 5.72 -16.27
C ALA A 255 -29.37 5.40 -14.90
N LEU A 256 -30.18 5.46 -13.83
CA LEU A 256 -29.77 5.06 -12.48
C LEU A 256 -29.37 3.59 -12.37
N ALA A 257 -30.11 2.70 -13.05
CA ALA A 257 -29.79 1.27 -13.06
C ALA A 257 -28.43 1.00 -13.75
N GLN A 258 -28.11 1.74 -14.82
CA GLN A 258 -26.82 1.64 -15.50
C GLN A 258 -25.66 2.09 -14.59
N LEU A 259 -25.82 3.22 -13.88
CA LEU A 259 -24.86 3.70 -12.87
C LEU A 259 -24.59 2.66 -11.77
N GLY A 260 -25.64 1.99 -11.27
CA GLY A 260 -25.50 0.97 -10.22
C GLY A 260 -24.87 -0.34 -10.71
N SER A 261 -24.97 -0.66 -12.01
CA SER A 261 -24.46 -1.91 -12.58
C SER A 261 -22.94 -1.95 -12.81
N GLY A 262 -22.22 -0.86 -12.50
CA GLY A 262 -20.76 -0.81 -12.60
C GLY A 262 -20.19 -0.85 -14.02
N ASN A 263 -21.03 -0.65 -15.05
CA ASN A 263 -20.59 -0.53 -16.44
C ASN A 263 -20.71 0.94 -16.91
N PRO A 264 -19.73 1.81 -16.59
CA PRO A 264 -19.66 3.11 -17.21
C PRO A 264 -19.32 2.88 -18.69
N THR A 265 -20.28 3.13 -19.58
CA THR A 265 -19.98 3.37 -20.99
C THR A 265 -19.17 4.67 -21.05
N PHE A 266 -17.85 4.55 -20.95
CA PHE A 266 -16.95 5.60 -21.35
C PHE A 266 -17.04 5.68 -22.88
N ASP A 267 -17.70 6.71 -23.38
CA ASP A 267 -17.60 7.08 -24.79
C ASP A 267 -16.12 7.30 -25.11
N GLU A 268 -15.55 6.41 -25.92
CA GLU A 268 -14.24 6.53 -26.59
C GLU A 268 -14.28 7.65 -27.63
N ALA A 269 -14.55 8.89 -27.20
CA ALA A 269 -14.42 10.07 -28.04
C ALA A 269 -13.13 10.81 -27.67
N GLY A 270 -12.01 10.30 -28.20
CA GLY A 270 -10.77 11.07 -28.30
C GLY A 270 -9.58 10.49 -27.54
N ASN A 271 -8.99 9.41 -28.05
CA ASN A 271 -7.54 9.25 -27.92
C ASN A 271 -7.01 8.55 -29.17
N GLU A 272 -6.30 9.31 -30.01
CA GLU A 272 -5.45 8.73 -31.04
C GLU A 272 -4.42 7.80 -30.38
N PRO A 273 -4.05 6.66 -31.01
CA PRO A 273 -3.04 5.78 -30.48
C PRO A 273 -1.66 6.45 -30.59
N GLY A 274 -1.30 7.21 -29.55
CA GLY A 274 0.06 7.65 -29.30
C GLY A 274 0.94 6.44 -28.96
N ASP A 275 1.84 6.14 -29.89
CA ASP A 275 2.94 5.18 -29.80
C ASP A 275 3.48 5.00 -28.36
N THR A 276 3.11 3.89 -27.74
CA THR A 276 3.68 3.44 -26.46
C THR A 276 4.63 2.27 -26.70
N THR A 277 5.62 2.45 -27.56
CA THR A 277 6.84 1.62 -27.55
C THR A 277 7.78 2.03 -26.39
N ALA A 278 7.27 1.97 -25.15
CA ALA A 278 8.11 2.00 -23.96
C ALA A 278 8.33 0.56 -23.46
N ARG A 279 9.45 -0.03 -23.90
CA ARG A 279 9.97 -1.32 -23.42
C ARG A 279 9.96 -1.39 -21.88
N LEU A 280 9.14 -2.27 -21.33
CA LEU A 280 9.38 -2.85 -20.01
C LEU A 280 10.70 -3.64 -20.07
N PRO A 281 11.67 -3.46 -19.15
CA PRO A 281 12.76 -4.41 -19.02
C PRO A 281 12.19 -5.75 -18.54
N ALA A 282 12.40 -6.79 -19.34
CA ALA A 282 11.97 -8.14 -19.05
C ALA A 282 12.47 -8.60 -17.67
N ALA A 283 11.57 -9.19 -16.90
CA ALA A 283 11.88 -9.88 -15.65
C ALA A 283 13.02 -10.88 -15.89
N THR A 284 14.12 -10.70 -15.16
CA THR A 284 15.25 -11.63 -15.15
C THR A 284 14.78 -12.96 -14.56
N ALA A 285 14.98 -14.04 -15.33
CA ALA A 285 14.62 -15.40 -14.99
C ALA A 285 15.27 -15.87 -13.67
N PRO A 286 14.65 -16.79 -12.92
CA PRO A 286 15.23 -17.32 -11.69
C PRO A 286 16.50 -18.14 -12.00
N VAL A 287 17.60 -17.78 -11.33
CA VAL A 287 18.87 -18.52 -11.34
C VAL A 287 18.63 -19.93 -10.81
N ARG A 288 18.80 -20.92 -11.71
CA ARG A 288 18.71 -22.35 -11.40
C ARG A 288 20.02 -22.80 -10.72
N ILE A 289 20.06 -22.80 -9.39
CA ILE A 289 21.21 -23.29 -8.62
C ILE A 289 21.40 -24.79 -8.94
N HIS A 290 22.49 -25.13 -9.62
CA HIS A 290 22.93 -26.52 -9.74
C HIS A 290 23.60 -26.93 -8.42
N SER A 291 22.94 -27.82 -7.69
CA SER A 291 23.56 -28.60 -6.62
C SER A 291 24.50 -29.62 -7.26
N ALA A 292 25.81 -29.41 -7.15
CA ALA A 292 26.78 -30.46 -7.36
C ALA A 292 26.94 -31.22 -6.04
N ALA A 293 26.53 -32.49 -6.06
CA ALA A 293 27.00 -33.54 -5.16
C ALA A 293 27.62 -34.63 -6.05
#